data_AF-A0A448AFX1-F1
#
_entry.id   AF-A0A448AFX1-F1
#
_cell.length_a   1.000
_cell.length_b   1.000
_cell.length_c   1.000
_cell.angle_alpha   90.00
_cell.angle_beta   90.00
_cell.angle_gamma   90.00
#
_symmetry.space_group_name_H-M   'P 1'
#
loop_
_entity.id
_entity.type
_entity.pdbx_description
1 polymer ?
#
loop_
_entity_poly.entity_id
_entity_poly.type
_entity_poly.pdbx_seq_one_letter_code
_entity_poly.pdbx_strand_id
1 'polypeptide(L)'
;MPLEIITKEAFKQHYQKAKRKSFIQSVEMSILLKKRGYNVEFIGFFDNNQLQVSALLFSTKMAGGSYLEINSGPVVTNYEFLPKFYEELKIYAKQLNAMELVVKPYDIYQVFNSKGDPISTEKKELVSMLTNLNYQFDGLQKDYPGGEGDWHFVKDLDDLTEETLLKSFTK
;
A
#
# COMPACT_ATOMS: atom_id res chain seq x y z
N MET A 1 9.79 -1.12 18.57
CA MET A 1 10.45 -2.35 18.08
C MET A 1 10.80 -2.11 16.64
N PRO A 2 12.01 -2.45 16.20
CA PRO A 2 12.45 -2.12 14.86
C PRO A 2 11.58 -2.84 13.83
N LEU A 3 11.51 -2.25 12.64
CA LEU A 3 11.09 -2.94 11.44
C LEU A 3 12.04 -4.12 11.17
N GLU A 4 11.51 -5.30 10.86
CA GLU A 4 12.30 -6.52 10.64
C GLU A 4 12.04 -7.10 9.24
N ILE A 5 13.06 -7.74 8.65
CA ILE A 5 12.85 -8.60 7.48
C ILE A 5 12.16 -9.89 7.97
N ILE A 6 11.03 -10.22 7.35
CA ILE A 6 10.23 -11.40 7.69
C ILE A 6 10.25 -12.44 6.58
N THR A 7 9.87 -13.66 6.92
CA THR A 7 9.75 -14.74 5.93
C THR A 7 8.55 -14.51 5.02
N LYS A 8 8.62 -15.08 3.82
CA LYS A 8 7.50 -15.14 2.87
C LYS A 8 6.26 -15.77 3.51
N GLU A 9 6.45 -16.79 4.34
CA GLU A 9 5.38 -17.52 5.03
C GLU A 9 4.68 -16.62 6.06
N ALA A 10 5.44 -15.88 6.87
CA ALA A 10 4.90 -14.93 7.83
C ALA A 10 4.10 -13.82 7.13
N PHE A 11 4.65 -13.25 6.05
CA PHE A 11 3.96 -12.27 5.22
C PHE A 11 2.66 -12.83 4.65
N LYS A 12 2.69 -14.03 4.04
CA LYS A 12 1.51 -14.67 3.46
C LYS A 12 0.42 -14.90 4.51
N GLN A 13 0.77 -15.35 5.72
CA GLN A 13 -0.18 -15.55 6.80
C GLN A 13 -0.82 -14.24 7.26
N HIS A 14 -0.03 -13.17 7.39
CA HIS A 14 -0.53 -11.85 7.76
C HIS A 14 -1.42 -11.24 6.66
N TYR A 15 -0.99 -11.35 5.39
CA TYR A 15 -1.78 -10.96 4.21
C TYR A 15 -3.17 -11.58 4.21
N GLN A 16 -3.32 -12.84 4.62
CA GLN A 16 -4.65 -13.46 4.67
C GLN A 16 -5.58 -12.84 5.74
N LYS A 17 -5.03 -12.32 6.83
CA LYS A 17 -5.80 -11.72 7.93
C LYS A 17 -6.28 -10.29 7.64
N ALA A 18 -5.60 -9.56 6.76
CA ALA A 18 -5.96 -8.18 6.44
C ALA A 18 -7.31 -8.12 5.72
N LYS A 19 -8.19 -7.24 6.20
CA LYS A 19 -9.52 -6.98 5.61
C LYS A 19 -9.42 -6.30 4.26
N ARG A 20 -8.46 -5.39 4.10
CA ARG A 20 -8.18 -4.65 2.87
C ARG A 20 -6.73 -4.89 2.49
N LYS A 21 -6.50 -5.30 1.23
CA LYS A 21 -5.17 -5.61 0.71
C LYS A 21 -5.17 -5.53 -0.82
N SER A 22 -4.05 -5.12 -1.39
CA SER A 22 -3.84 -5.11 -2.84
C SER A 22 -3.10 -6.37 -3.27
N PHE A 23 -3.45 -6.90 -4.44
CA PHE A 23 -2.69 -7.97 -5.07
C PHE A 23 -1.26 -7.55 -5.44
N ILE A 24 -0.96 -6.24 -5.52
CA ILE A 24 0.40 -5.72 -5.67
C ILE A 24 1.26 -6.04 -4.44
N GLN A 25 0.65 -6.18 -3.26
CA GLN A 25 1.32 -6.64 -2.05
C GLN A 25 1.20 -8.17 -1.87
N SER A 26 1.29 -8.95 -2.94
CA SER A 26 1.20 -10.42 -2.90
C SER A 26 2.57 -11.09 -3.01
N VAL A 27 2.62 -12.37 -2.64
CA VAL A 27 3.81 -13.21 -2.86
C VAL A 27 4.08 -13.36 -4.35
N GLU A 28 3.04 -13.49 -5.17
CA GLU A 28 3.13 -13.62 -6.61
C GLU A 28 3.74 -12.36 -7.24
N MET A 29 3.38 -11.17 -6.75
CA MET A 29 3.99 -9.92 -7.18
C MET A 29 5.49 -9.87 -6.85
N SER A 30 5.90 -10.42 -5.70
CA SER A 30 7.33 -10.51 -5.34
C SER A 30 8.14 -11.30 -6.38
N ILE A 31 7.55 -12.36 -6.96
CA ILE A 31 8.18 -13.19 -7.99
C ILE A 31 8.31 -12.39 -9.30
N LEU A 32 7.27 -11.64 -9.67
CA LEU A 32 7.29 -10.79 -10.86
C LEU A 32 8.35 -9.68 -10.73
N LEU A 33 8.41 -8.99 -9.59
CA LEU A 33 9.39 -7.92 -9.35
C LEU A 33 10.83 -8.45 -9.40
N LYS A 34 11.10 -9.62 -8.79
CA LYS A 34 12.41 -10.28 -8.92
C LYS A 34 12.76 -10.62 -10.36
N LYS A 35 11.81 -11.14 -11.16
CA LYS A 35 12.02 -11.39 -12.60
C LYS A 35 12.32 -10.13 -13.40
N ARG A 36 11.81 -8.97 -12.95
CA ARG A 36 12.08 -7.65 -13.54
C ARG A 36 13.41 -7.03 -13.08
N GLY A 37 14.16 -7.71 -12.20
CA GLY A 37 15.48 -7.28 -11.74
C GLY A 37 15.46 -6.42 -10.47
N TYR A 38 14.32 -6.28 -9.80
CA TYR A 38 14.25 -5.61 -8.50
C TYR A 38 14.74 -6.53 -7.37
N ASN A 39 15.40 -5.93 -6.37
CA ASN A 39 15.54 -6.54 -5.06
C ASN A 39 14.19 -6.49 -4.35
N VAL A 40 13.87 -7.52 -3.58
CA VAL A 40 12.56 -7.66 -2.96
C VAL A 40 12.70 -8.28 -1.58
N GLU A 41 12.13 -7.61 -0.60
CA GLU A 41 12.11 -7.99 0.80
C GLU A 41 10.68 -7.96 1.33
N PHE A 42 10.37 -8.87 2.25
CA PHE A 42 9.17 -8.76 3.06
C PHE A 42 9.61 -8.15 4.40
N ILE A 43 8.97 -7.07 4.79
CA ILE A 43 9.24 -6.37 6.05
C ILE A 43 8.02 -6.40 6.95
N GLY A 44 8.24 -6.37 8.26
CA GLY A 44 7.20 -6.47 9.27
C GLY A 44 7.44 -5.57 10.47
N PHE A 45 6.37 -5.03 11.02
CA PHE A 45 6.34 -4.38 12.32
C PHE A 45 5.53 -5.23 13.29
N PHE A 46 6.17 -5.58 14.40
CA PHE A 46 5.59 -6.38 15.45
C PHE A 46 5.15 -5.51 16.63
N ASP A 47 4.05 -5.90 17.27
CA ASP A 47 3.67 -5.47 18.61
C ASP A 47 3.38 -6.71 19.46
N ASN A 48 3.98 -6.82 20.64
CA ASN A 48 3.81 -7.96 21.54
C ASN A 48 3.94 -9.34 20.86
N ASN A 49 4.99 -9.51 20.04
CA ASN A 49 5.25 -10.70 19.20
C ASN A 49 4.18 -11.05 18.16
N GLN A 50 3.26 -10.11 17.88
CA GLN A 50 2.26 -10.24 16.82
C GLN A 50 2.63 -9.31 15.67
N LEU A 51 2.63 -9.83 14.45
CA LEU A 51 2.81 -9.04 13.24
C LEU A 51 1.56 -8.21 12.99
N GLN A 52 1.68 -6.88 13.03
CA GLN A 52 0.57 -5.93 12.92
C GLN A 52 0.50 -5.23 11.56
N VAL A 53 1.68 -4.96 10.99
CA VAL A 53 1.86 -4.32 9.68
C VAL A 53 2.96 -5.06 8.95
N SER A 54 2.76 -5.36 7.67
CA SER A 54 3.79 -5.98 6.83
C SER A 54 3.76 -5.40 5.43
N ALA A 55 4.88 -5.38 4.73
CA ALA A 55 4.92 -4.92 3.35
C ALA A 55 5.84 -5.78 2.49
N LEU A 56 5.48 -5.86 1.21
CA LEU A 56 6.39 -6.16 0.12
C LEU A 56 7.11 -4.86 -0.26
N LEU A 57 8.38 -4.77 0.13
CA LEU A 57 9.29 -3.69 -0.23
C LEU A 57 10.11 -4.15 -1.43
N PHE A 58 10.19 -3.32 -2.47
CA PHE A 58 11.15 -3.56 -3.54
C PHE A 58 12.12 -2.39 -3.69
N SER A 59 13.30 -2.69 -4.21
CA SER A 59 14.34 -1.70 -4.41
C SER A 59 15.16 -1.94 -5.67
N THR A 60 15.77 -0.88 -6.18
CA THR A 60 16.74 -0.93 -7.27
C THR A 60 17.83 0.11 -7.05
N LYS A 61 18.99 -0.08 -7.68
CA LYS A 61 20.07 0.91 -7.65
C LYS A 61 19.79 1.98 -8.70
N MET A 62 19.97 3.24 -8.32
CA MET A 62 19.97 4.39 -9.22
C MET A 62 21.29 5.15 -9.10
N ALA A 63 21.54 6.08 -10.01
CA ALA A 63 22.66 7.00 -9.86
C ALA A 63 22.45 7.85 -8.59
N GLY A 64 23.39 7.80 -7.64
CA GLY A 64 23.32 8.56 -6.39
C GLY A 64 22.76 7.80 -5.17
N GLY A 65 22.16 6.62 -5.36
CA GLY A 65 21.71 5.77 -4.24
C GLY A 65 20.61 4.78 -4.62
N SER A 66 20.05 4.11 -3.63
CA SER A 66 18.97 3.13 -3.85
C SER A 66 17.59 3.81 -3.86
N TYR A 67 16.72 3.33 -4.74
CA TYR A 67 15.29 3.62 -4.73
C TYR A 67 14.55 2.49 -4.02
N LEU A 68 13.65 2.84 -3.11
CA LEU A 68 12.81 1.91 -2.35
C LEU A 68 11.33 2.26 -2.56
N GLU A 69 10.48 1.27 -2.75
CA GLU A 69 9.04 1.50 -2.88
C GLU A 69 8.19 0.42 -2.19
N ILE A 70 7.15 0.89 -1.50
CA ILE A 70 5.98 0.09 -1.11
C ILE A 70 4.81 0.52 -1.98
N ASN A 71 4.46 -0.30 -2.97
CA ASN A 71 3.36 -0.02 -3.87
C ASN A 71 2.06 -0.71 -3.43
N SER A 72 0.97 0.06 -3.31
CA SER A 72 -0.35 -0.37 -2.86
C SER A 72 -0.31 -1.15 -1.54
N GLY A 73 0.50 -0.67 -0.61
CA GLY A 73 0.71 -1.24 0.72
C GLY A 73 0.95 -0.16 1.77
N PRO A 74 1.21 -0.51 3.03
CA PRO A 74 1.44 -1.86 3.54
C PRO A 74 0.15 -2.68 3.71
N VAL A 75 0.30 -3.94 4.08
CA VAL A 75 -0.75 -4.81 4.61
C VAL A 75 -0.91 -4.52 6.10
N VAL A 76 -2.14 -4.27 6.55
CA VAL A 76 -2.42 -3.84 7.93
C VAL A 76 -3.51 -4.70 8.55
N THR A 77 -3.26 -5.27 9.73
CA THR A 77 -4.32 -5.89 10.57
C THR A 77 -4.76 -5.00 11.72
N ASN A 78 -3.89 -4.11 12.19
CA ASN A 78 -4.23 -3.09 13.18
C ASN A 78 -3.62 -1.73 12.79
N TYR A 79 -4.49 -0.77 12.46
CA TYR A 79 -4.13 0.57 12.00
C TYR A 79 -3.51 1.45 13.08
N GLU A 80 -3.65 1.13 14.37
CA GLU A 80 -3.01 1.84 15.48
C GLU A 80 -1.49 1.87 15.33
N PHE A 81 -0.90 0.83 14.74
CA PHE A 81 0.54 0.69 14.57
C PHE A 81 1.08 1.27 13.26
N LEU A 82 0.20 1.77 12.38
CA LEU A 82 0.59 2.28 11.08
C LEU A 82 1.54 3.51 11.16
N PRO A 83 1.33 4.49 12.07
CA PRO A 83 2.27 5.60 12.21
C PRO A 83 3.69 5.14 12.60
N LYS A 84 3.80 4.21 13.57
CA LYS A 84 5.08 3.66 14.01
C LYS A 84 5.77 2.87 12.89
N PHE A 85 5.01 2.11 12.10
CA PHE A 85 5.55 1.43 10.93
C PHE A 85 6.22 2.41 9.95
N TYR A 86 5.56 3.52 9.62
CA TYR A 86 6.11 4.51 8.69
C TYR A 86 7.30 5.29 9.26
N GLU A 87 7.36 5.50 10.57
CA GLU A 87 8.54 6.07 11.25
C GLU A 87 9.75 5.13 11.12
N GLU A 88 9.57 3.86 11.49
CA GLU A 88 10.62 2.83 11.41
C GLU A 88 11.05 2.56 9.96
N LEU A 89 10.13 2.65 8.99
CA LEU A 89 10.44 2.51 7.57
C LEU A 89 11.43 3.58 7.10
N LYS A 90 11.33 4.83 7.59
CA LYS A 90 12.31 5.88 7.26
C LYS A 90 13.68 5.57 7.85
N ILE A 91 13.72 5.01 9.06
CA ILE A 91 14.98 4.59 9.70
C ILE A 91 15.62 3.47 8.87
N TYR A 92 14.83 2.47 8.50
CA TYR A 92 15.26 1.35 7.67
C TYR A 92 15.80 1.80 6.30
N ALA A 93 15.08 2.70 5.60
CA ALA A 93 15.52 3.24 4.33
C ALA A 93 16.86 3.99 4.44
N LYS A 94 17.07 4.77 5.51
CA LYS A 94 18.35 5.45 5.77
C LYS A 94 19.50 4.47 6.00
N GLN A 95 19.27 3.37 6.72
CA GLN A 95 20.28 2.32 6.94
C GLN A 95 20.73 1.68 5.61
N LEU A 96 19.82 1.60 4.64
CA LEU A 96 20.11 1.11 3.29
C LEU A 96 20.74 2.16 2.36
N ASN A 97 21.05 3.36 2.87
CA ASN A 97 21.49 4.52 2.10
C ASN A 97 20.54 4.79 0.91
N ALA A 98 19.24 4.67 1.15
CA ALA A 98 18.22 5.01 0.16
C ALA A 98 18.30 6.50 -0.17
N MET A 99 18.36 6.80 -1.47
CA MET A 99 18.21 8.16 -1.97
C MET A 99 16.74 8.57 -1.92
N GLU A 100 15.84 7.62 -2.20
CA GLU A 100 14.41 7.86 -2.28
C GLU A 100 13.63 6.68 -1.69
N LEU A 101 12.59 7.00 -0.92
CA LEU A 101 11.61 6.07 -0.38
C LEU A 101 10.22 6.55 -0.81
N VAL A 102 9.54 5.75 -1.62
CA VAL A 102 8.17 6.01 -2.09
C VAL A 102 7.20 5.07 -1.39
N VAL A 103 6.09 5.61 -0.91
CA VAL A 103 4.98 4.83 -0.36
C VAL A 103 3.70 5.20 -1.09
N LYS A 104 2.99 4.19 -1.59
CA LYS A 104 1.68 4.35 -2.25
C LYS A 104 0.64 3.53 -1.49
N PRO A 105 -0.03 4.11 -0.49
CA PRO A 105 -1.02 3.40 0.31
C PRO A 105 -2.23 2.94 -0.51
N TYR A 106 -2.81 1.80 -0.16
CA TYR A 106 -4.01 1.25 -0.83
C TYR A 106 -5.33 1.72 -0.17
N ASP A 107 -5.31 2.86 0.50
CA ASP A 107 -6.43 3.44 1.22
C ASP A 107 -7.29 4.32 0.29
N ILE A 108 -8.60 4.39 0.56
CA ILE A 108 -9.51 5.24 -0.22
C ILE A 108 -9.44 6.66 0.33
N TYR A 109 -9.01 7.61 -0.48
CA TYR A 109 -9.09 9.03 -0.13
C TYR A 109 -10.53 9.55 -0.16
N GLN A 110 -11.25 9.31 -1.25
CA GLN A 110 -12.63 9.74 -1.44
C GLN A 110 -13.35 8.86 -2.47
N VAL A 111 -14.66 8.75 -2.37
CA VAL A 111 -15.51 7.99 -3.30
C VAL A 111 -16.34 8.95 -4.15
N PHE A 112 -16.44 8.65 -5.44
CA PHE A 112 -17.19 9.41 -6.43
C PHE A 112 -18.21 8.52 -7.13
N ASN A 113 -19.30 9.11 -7.61
CA ASN A 113 -20.21 8.44 -8.53
C ASN A 113 -19.63 8.42 -9.97
N SER A 114 -20.30 7.74 -10.90
CA SER A 114 -19.87 7.64 -12.30
C SER A 114 -19.89 8.95 -13.09
N LYS A 115 -20.47 10.03 -12.54
CA LYS A 115 -20.47 11.37 -13.12
C LYS A 115 -19.31 12.24 -12.62
N GLY A 116 -18.54 11.74 -11.66
CA GLY A 116 -17.46 12.48 -11.01
C GLY A 116 -17.92 13.35 -9.85
N ASP A 117 -19.14 13.17 -9.33
CA ASP A 117 -19.58 13.87 -8.11
C ASP A 117 -19.12 13.10 -6.87
N PRO A 118 -18.60 13.78 -5.83
CA PRO A 118 -18.20 13.13 -4.59
C PRO A 118 -19.43 12.62 -3.83
N ILE A 119 -19.38 11.37 -3.37
CA ILE A 119 -20.41 10.74 -2.54
C ILE A 119 -19.92 10.36 -1.15
N SER A 120 -18.65 10.63 -0.85
CA SER A 120 -18.07 10.57 0.49
C SER A 120 -17.31 11.85 0.81
N THR A 121 -17.09 12.09 2.10
CA THR A 121 -16.11 13.08 2.55
C THR A 121 -14.69 12.61 2.25
N GLU A 122 -13.76 13.55 2.18
CA GLU A 122 -12.32 13.28 2.07
C GLU A 122 -11.79 12.65 3.37
N LYS A 123 -10.98 11.60 3.25
CA LYS A 123 -10.27 10.93 4.36
C LYS A 123 -8.83 11.42 4.44
N LYS A 124 -8.61 12.52 5.15
CA LYS A 124 -7.30 13.22 5.23
C LYS A 124 -6.37 12.67 6.30
N GLU A 125 -6.81 11.70 7.08
CA GLU A 125 -6.09 11.22 8.27
C GLU A 125 -4.75 10.60 7.89
N LEU A 126 -4.74 9.77 6.84
CA LEU A 126 -3.52 9.11 6.36
C LEU A 126 -2.52 10.11 5.78
N VAL A 127 -3.00 11.06 4.97
CA VAL A 127 -2.16 12.12 4.39
C VAL A 127 -1.55 12.95 5.51
N SER A 128 -2.38 13.42 6.45
CA SER A 128 -1.92 14.21 7.61
C SER A 128 -0.89 13.45 8.44
N MET A 129 -1.12 12.16 8.71
CA MET A 129 -0.19 11.30 9.45
C MET A 129 1.16 11.21 8.74
N LEU A 130 1.18 10.91 7.43
CA LEU A 130 2.40 10.81 6.65
C LEU A 130 3.14 12.16 6.58
N THR A 131 2.43 13.27 6.35
CA THR A 131 3.06 14.60 6.30
C THR A 131 3.63 15.03 7.65
N ASN A 132 2.98 14.67 8.76
CA ASN A 132 3.51 14.91 10.11
C ASN A 132 4.78 14.10 10.39
N LEU A 133 4.95 12.94 9.74
CA LEU A 133 6.19 12.17 9.75
C LEU A 133 7.23 12.67 8.73
N ASN A 134 7.00 13.81 8.08
CA ASN A 134 7.83 14.41 7.03
C ASN A 134 7.96 13.52 5.79
N TYR A 135 6.89 12.85 5.38
CA TYR A 135 6.73 12.42 3.98
C TYR A 135 6.20 13.59 3.16
N GLN A 136 6.60 13.67 1.89
CA GLN A 136 6.05 14.64 0.96
C GLN A 136 4.82 14.04 0.28
N PHE A 137 3.73 14.80 0.24
CA PHE A 137 2.53 14.39 -0.46
C PHE A 137 2.55 14.96 -1.87
N ASP A 138 2.57 14.10 -2.88
CA ASP A 138 2.63 14.48 -4.29
C ASP A 138 1.32 15.14 -4.79
N GLY A 139 0.31 15.23 -3.94
CA GLY A 139 -1.01 15.74 -4.31
C GLY A 139 -1.89 14.66 -4.93
N LEU A 140 -3.15 15.01 -5.19
CA LEU A 140 -4.10 14.14 -5.87
C LEU A 140 -3.87 14.23 -7.38
N GLN A 141 -3.35 13.16 -7.97
CA GLN A 141 -3.06 13.11 -9.40
C GLN A 141 -4.28 12.63 -10.21
N LYS A 142 -4.23 12.91 -11.51
CA LYS A 142 -5.18 12.42 -12.51
C LYS A 142 -4.39 11.65 -13.58
N ASP A 143 -5.10 10.94 -14.45
CA ASP A 143 -4.53 10.14 -15.54
C ASP A 143 -3.69 8.96 -15.03
N TYR A 144 -2.49 8.74 -15.58
CA TYR A 144 -1.63 7.58 -15.32
C TYR A 144 -0.20 7.99 -14.95
N PRO A 145 0.01 8.75 -13.86
CA PRO A 145 1.35 9.13 -13.43
C PRO A 145 2.19 7.88 -13.15
N GLY A 146 3.37 7.78 -13.76
CA GLY A 146 4.25 6.61 -13.61
C GLY A 146 3.67 5.30 -14.15
N GLY A 147 2.60 5.35 -14.95
CA GLY A 147 1.96 4.18 -15.57
C GLY A 147 0.92 3.46 -14.71
N GLU A 148 0.60 3.99 -13.52
CA GLU A 148 -0.43 3.48 -12.62
C GLU A 148 -1.51 4.56 -12.42
N GLY A 149 -2.78 4.16 -12.38
CA GLY A 149 -3.89 5.09 -12.16
C GLY A 149 -4.29 5.15 -10.69
N ASP A 150 -4.46 6.35 -10.15
CA ASP A 150 -4.92 6.55 -8.76
C ASP A 150 -6.45 6.38 -8.59
N TRP A 151 -7.17 6.27 -9.71
CA TRP A 151 -8.62 6.15 -9.75
C TRP A 151 -9.04 4.73 -10.10
N HIS A 152 -9.86 4.12 -9.24
CA HIS A 152 -10.44 2.81 -9.49
C HIS A 152 -11.95 2.90 -9.67
N PHE A 153 -12.46 2.36 -10.77
CA PHE A 153 -13.89 2.10 -10.93
C PHE A 153 -14.22 0.74 -10.30
N VAL A 154 -14.86 0.75 -9.14
CA VAL A 154 -15.14 -0.46 -8.35
C VAL A 154 -16.65 -0.65 -8.24
N LYS A 155 -17.11 -1.87 -8.54
CA LYS A 155 -18.46 -2.32 -8.25
C LYS A 155 -18.46 -3.04 -6.90
N ASP A 156 -19.16 -2.48 -5.92
CA ASP A 156 -19.42 -3.18 -4.67
C ASP A 156 -20.42 -4.31 -4.91
N LEU A 157 -20.12 -5.49 -4.35
CA LEU A 157 -20.90 -6.71 -4.50
C LEU A 157 -21.53 -7.18 -3.18
N ASP A 158 -21.24 -6.54 -2.04
CA ASP A 158 -21.63 -7.05 -0.71
C ASP A 158 -23.14 -7.26 -0.58
N ASP A 159 -23.95 -6.40 -1.22
CA ASP A 159 -25.42 -6.45 -1.19
C ASP A 159 -26.06 -6.94 -2.52
N LEU A 160 -25.27 -7.52 -3.42
CA LEU A 160 -25.74 -7.97 -4.74
C LEU A 160 -25.85 -9.50 -4.83
N THR A 161 -26.92 -9.95 -5.48
CA THR A 161 -27.06 -11.33 -5.97
C THR A 161 -26.73 -11.36 -7.46
N GLU A 162 -26.57 -12.55 -8.03
CA GLU A 162 -26.38 -12.69 -9.48
C GLU A 162 -27.48 -11.99 -10.29
N GLU A 163 -28.75 -12.12 -9.85
CA GLU A 163 -29.90 -11.49 -10.49
C GLU A 163 -29.87 -9.95 -10.37
N THR A 164 -29.57 -9.42 -9.17
CA THR A 164 -29.56 -7.96 -8.96
C THR A 164 -28.30 -7.31 -9.53
N LEU A 165 -27.18 -8.03 -9.63
CA LEU A 165 -25.95 -7.57 -10.26
C LEU A 165 -26.18 -7.23 -11.73
N LEU A 166 -26.82 -8.10 -12.51
CA LEU A 166 -27.12 -7.83 -13.93
C LEU A 166 -28.01 -6.59 -14.10
N LYS A 167 -28.98 -6.38 -13.21
CA LYS A 167 -29.86 -5.19 -13.21
C LYS A 167 -29.13 -3.91 -12.80
N SER A 168 -27.99 -4.03 -12.13
CA SER A 168 -27.22 -2.90 -11.60
C SER A 168 -26.28 -2.25 -12.63
N PHE A 169 -26.13 -2.84 -13.82
CA PHE A 169 -25.42 -2.21 -14.93
C PHE A 169 -26.36 -1.28 -15.68
N THR A 170 -25.93 -0.04 -15.91
CA THR A 170 -26.62 0.88 -16.83
C THR A 170 -26.65 0.29 -18.23
N LYS A 171 -27.78 0.42 -18.93
CA LYS A 171 -27.84 0.19 -20.38
C LYS A 171 -27.09 1.28 -21.14
#